data_AF-A0A3Q2E1C7-F1
#
_entry.id   AF-A0A3Q2E1C7-F1
#
_cell.length_a   1.000
_cell.length_b   1.000
_cell.length_c   1.000
_cell.angle_alpha   90.00
_cell.angle_beta   90.00
_cell.angle_gamma   90.00
#
_symmetry.space_group_name_H-M   'P 1'
#
loop_
_entity.id
_entity.type
_entity.pdbx_description
1 polymer ?
#
loop_
_entity_poly.entity_id
_entity_poly.type
_entity_poly.pdbx_seq_one_letter_code
_entity_poly.pdbx_strand_id
1 'polypeptide(L)'
;MSVSLIRRGLELLNDDIKDGSGVKNKKKQKTPSSAAAMDLVSTKRQGITRQIKRLQGRLGPGKSKATVKDKWIRSAVEDFRKNQPKSQMSANLKYFLDTTCKATASDTMKILNHNKGRQSRDRPDKPVKQTKEPESVFTEEEFQQFQKEYFGRTVEDKK
;
A
#
# COMPACT_ATOMS: atom_id res chain seq x y z
N MET A 1 -21.29 -0.95 -17.85
CA MET A 1 -21.17 0.53 -17.82
C MET A 1 -21.15 1.04 -19.24
N SER A 2 -21.98 2.01 -19.62
CA SER A 2 -22.06 2.48 -21.01
C SER A 2 -20.85 3.33 -21.40
N VAL A 3 -20.32 3.13 -22.59
CA VAL A 3 -19.18 3.90 -23.15
C VAL A 3 -19.50 5.41 -23.20
N SER A 4 -20.76 5.77 -23.39
CA SER A 4 -21.23 7.16 -23.34
C SER A 4 -21.07 7.82 -21.96
N LEU A 5 -21.27 7.07 -20.87
CA LEU A 5 -21.04 7.57 -19.51
C LEU A 5 -19.55 7.80 -19.24
N ILE A 6 -18.69 6.91 -19.72
CA ILE A 6 -17.23 7.04 -19.55
C ILE A 6 -16.73 8.26 -20.34
N ARG A 7 -17.17 8.44 -21.60
CA ARG A 7 -16.80 9.61 -22.42
C ARG A 7 -17.23 10.92 -21.77
N ARG A 8 -18.49 11.01 -21.33
CA ARG A 8 -19.01 12.20 -20.63
C ARG A 8 -18.30 12.46 -19.30
N GLY A 9 -17.95 11.39 -18.56
CA GLY A 9 -17.20 11.50 -17.31
C GLY A 9 -15.79 12.05 -17.52
N LEU A 10 -15.10 11.61 -18.57
CA LEU A 10 -13.76 12.10 -18.94
C LEU A 10 -13.80 13.52 -19.49
N GLU A 11 -14.85 13.89 -20.22
CA GLU A 11 -15.04 15.24 -20.74
C GLU A 11 -15.22 16.26 -19.60
N LEU A 12 -16.08 15.94 -18.62
CA LEU A 12 -16.26 16.78 -17.42
C LEU A 12 -14.98 16.88 -16.58
N LEU A 13 -14.19 15.81 -16.52
CA LEU A 13 -12.94 15.79 -15.74
C LEU A 13 -11.81 16.58 -16.42
N ASN A 14 -11.81 16.69 -17.75
CA ASN A 14 -10.80 17.43 -18.50
C ASN A 14 -10.85 18.95 -18.23
N ASP A 15 -12.04 19.49 -17.98
CA ASP A 15 -12.22 20.91 -17.64
C ASP A 15 -11.59 21.25 -16.28
N ASP A 16 -11.60 20.32 -15.34
CA ASP A 16 -11.01 20.49 -14.00
C ASP A 16 -9.47 20.29 -14.00
N ILE A 17 -8.93 19.45 -14.89
CA ILE A 17 -7.49 19.11 -14.93
C ILE A 17 -6.65 20.19 -15.63
N LYS A 18 -7.21 20.95 -16.58
CA LYS A 18 -6.45 21.95 -17.38
C LYS A 18 -5.96 23.18 -16.61
N ASP A 19 -6.29 23.32 -15.34
CA ASP A 19 -5.80 24.42 -14.49
C ASP A 19 -4.60 24.04 -13.59
N GLY A 20 -4.05 22.83 -13.73
CA GLY A 20 -2.95 22.33 -12.90
C GLY A 20 -1.52 22.75 -13.27
N SER A 21 -1.26 23.31 -14.47
CA SER A 21 0.10 23.52 -14.99
C SER A 21 0.55 24.97 -15.16
N GLY A 22 -0.09 25.92 -14.48
CA GLY A 22 0.37 27.30 -14.46
C GLY A 22 -0.21 28.06 -13.28
N VAL A 23 0.63 28.84 -12.62
CA VAL A 23 0.25 29.77 -11.54
C VAL A 23 -0.84 30.72 -12.07
N LYS A 24 -2.11 30.33 -11.92
CA LYS A 24 -3.25 31.18 -12.24
C LYS A 24 -3.78 31.71 -10.92
N ASN A 25 -3.58 33.01 -10.73
CA ASN A 25 -4.26 33.85 -9.76
C ASN A 25 -5.68 33.32 -9.53
N LYS A 26 -6.03 33.02 -8.27
CA LYS A 26 -7.40 32.69 -7.86
C LYS A 26 -8.34 33.78 -8.38
N LYS A 27 -8.94 33.57 -9.56
CA LYS A 27 -10.02 34.43 -10.03
C LYS A 27 -11.10 34.28 -8.98
N LYS A 28 -11.33 35.35 -8.21
CA LYS A 28 -12.50 35.47 -7.33
C LYS A 28 -13.68 35.03 -8.18
N GLN A 29 -14.30 33.91 -7.82
CA GLN A 29 -15.51 33.39 -8.47
C GLN A 29 -16.52 34.54 -8.49
N LYS A 30 -16.63 35.22 -9.63
CA LYS A 30 -17.58 36.31 -9.81
C LYS A 30 -18.94 35.65 -9.98
N THR A 31 -19.90 36.04 -9.16
CA THR A 31 -21.28 35.62 -9.33
C THR A 31 -21.76 35.98 -10.74
N PRO A 32 -22.52 35.12 -11.41
CA PRO A 32 -23.07 35.44 -12.72
C PRO A 32 -23.90 36.73 -12.64
N SER A 33 -23.81 37.57 -13.67
CA SER A 33 -24.62 38.78 -13.75
C SER A 33 -26.10 38.39 -13.82
N SER A 34 -27.01 39.30 -13.43
CA SER A 34 -28.45 39.00 -13.45
C SER A 34 -28.95 38.64 -14.86
N ALA A 35 -28.29 39.15 -15.91
CA ALA A 35 -28.57 38.82 -17.30
C ALA A 35 -28.13 37.38 -17.63
N ALA A 36 -26.90 37.00 -17.28
CA ALA A 36 -26.43 35.62 -17.46
C ALA A 36 -27.25 34.59 -16.65
N ALA A 37 -27.79 35.00 -15.49
CA ALA A 37 -28.67 34.16 -14.69
C ALA A 37 -30.11 34.07 -15.23
N MET A 38 -30.56 35.02 -16.05
CA MET A 38 -31.85 34.95 -16.78
C MET A 38 -31.78 33.90 -17.89
N ASP A 39 -30.66 33.81 -18.61
CA ASP A 39 -30.48 32.87 -19.72
C ASP A 39 -30.55 31.39 -19.27
N LEU A 40 -30.25 31.14 -17.99
CA LEU A 40 -30.36 29.83 -17.35
C LEU A 40 -31.79 29.49 -16.89
N VAL A 41 -32.73 30.44 -16.93
CA VAL A 41 -34.12 30.25 -16.49
C VAL A 41 -35.03 30.17 -17.71
N SER A 42 -35.67 29.02 -17.91
CA SER A 42 -36.47 28.73 -19.11
C SER A 42 -37.86 29.38 -19.14
N THR A 43 -38.31 30.04 -18.07
CA THR A 43 -39.68 30.54 -17.95
C THR A 43 -39.72 32.04 -17.65
N LYS A 44 -40.85 32.70 -17.98
CA LYS A 44 -41.16 34.14 -17.72
C LYS A 44 -42.28 34.39 -16.68
N ARG A 45 -42.61 33.38 -15.87
CA ARG A 45 -43.68 33.41 -14.83
C ARG A 45 -43.33 34.23 -13.57
N GLN A 46 -44.36 34.57 -12.80
CA GLN A 46 -44.20 35.22 -11.49
C GLN A 46 -43.29 34.37 -10.57
N GLY A 47 -42.27 34.98 -9.96
CA GLY A 47 -41.32 34.31 -9.05
C GLY A 47 -39.91 34.08 -9.60
N ILE A 48 -39.66 34.35 -10.88
CA ILE A 48 -38.33 34.21 -11.52
C ILE A 48 -37.25 35.02 -10.81
N THR A 49 -37.59 36.20 -10.33
CA THR A 49 -36.65 37.05 -9.60
C THR A 49 -36.09 36.36 -8.35
N ARG A 50 -36.85 35.45 -7.72
CA ARG A 50 -36.37 34.62 -6.60
C ARG A 50 -35.45 33.49 -7.08
N GLN A 51 -35.75 32.91 -8.25
CA GLN A 51 -34.92 31.87 -8.86
C GLN A 51 -33.57 32.43 -9.35
N ILE A 52 -33.59 33.58 -10.02
CA ILE A 52 -32.38 34.33 -10.41
C ILE A 52 -31.54 34.67 -9.18
N LYS A 53 -32.16 35.17 -8.10
CA LYS A 53 -31.45 35.46 -6.85
C LYS A 53 -30.80 34.22 -6.21
N ARG A 54 -31.36 33.03 -6.42
CA ARG A 54 -30.77 31.75 -5.96
C ARG A 54 -29.60 31.33 -6.86
N LEU A 55 -29.76 31.41 -8.17
CA LEU A 55 -28.73 31.06 -9.17
C LEU A 55 -27.53 32.01 -9.13
N GLN A 56 -27.77 33.30 -8.87
CA GLN A 56 -26.73 34.30 -8.69
C GLN A 56 -25.89 34.06 -7.42
N GLY A 57 -26.40 33.27 -6.47
CA GLY A 57 -25.76 33.02 -5.18
C GLY A 57 -25.74 34.26 -4.28
N ARG A 58 -25.65 34.05 -2.96
CA ARG A 58 -25.49 35.14 -1.96
C ARG A 58 -24.06 35.70 -1.90
N LEU A 59 -23.37 35.74 -3.03
CA LEU A 59 -21.98 36.18 -3.14
C LEU A 59 -21.84 37.58 -3.79
N GLY A 60 -22.94 38.14 -4.31
CA GLY A 60 -23.00 39.53 -4.76
C GLY A 60 -22.85 40.55 -3.60
N PRO A 61 -22.69 41.85 -3.91
CA PRO A 61 -22.42 42.91 -2.91
C PRO A 61 -23.48 43.04 -1.80
N GLY A 62 -24.66 42.42 -1.95
CA GLY A 62 -25.66 42.22 -0.91
C GLY A 62 -25.47 40.92 -0.12
N LYS A 63 -24.24 40.65 0.36
CA LYS A 63 -24.02 39.56 1.33
C LYS A 63 -24.79 39.85 2.61
N SER A 64 -25.21 38.80 3.32
CA SER A 64 -25.66 38.92 4.70
C SER A 64 -24.57 39.65 5.48
N LYS A 65 -24.81 40.93 5.83
CA LYS A 65 -24.01 41.61 6.84
C LYS A 65 -24.39 40.94 8.14
N ALA A 66 -23.58 39.96 8.56
CA ALA A 66 -23.71 39.37 9.88
C ALA A 66 -23.80 40.52 10.88
N THR A 67 -24.89 40.55 11.63
CA THR A 67 -25.39 41.68 12.44
C THR A 67 -24.47 42.06 13.62
N VAL A 68 -23.26 41.53 13.66
CA VAL A 68 -22.20 41.88 14.62
C VAL A 68 -21.07 42.51 13.83
N LYS A 69 -20.92 43.83 14.03
CA LYS A 69 -19.84 44.64 13.49
C LYS A 69 -18.51 43.88 13.66
N ASP A 70 -17.75 43.80 12.56
CA ASP A 70 -16.38 43.24 12.49
C ASP A 70 -16.24 41.70 12.59
N LYS A 71 -17.33 40.91 12.61
CA LYS A 71 -17.23 39.44 12.59
C LYS A 71 -17.52 38.84 11.20
N TRP A 72 -16.46 38.44 10.50
CA TRP A 72 -16.56 37.64 9.27
C TRP A 72 -16.88 36.18 9.62
N ILE A 73 -18.05 35.68 9.21
CA ILE A 73 -18.39 34.25 9.33
C ILE A 73 -17.61 33.47 8.27
N ARG A 74 -16.61 32.71 8.70
CA ARG A 74 -15.90 31.76 7.83
C ARG A 74 -16.74 30.48 7.71
N SER A 75 -16.61 29.82 6.58
CA SER A 75 -17.22 28.50 6.42
C SER A 75 -16.50 27.50 7.31
N ALA A 76 -17.23 26.58 7.95
CA ALA A 76 -16.66 25.49 8.74
C ALA A 76 -15.60 24.70 7.95
N VAL A 77 -15.77 24.57 6.63
CA VAL A 77 -14.80 23.91 5.74
C VAL A 77 -13.51 24.72 5.60
N GLU A 78 -13.60 26.04 5.56
CA GLU A 78 -12.42 26.92 5.47
C GLU A 78 -11.64 26.92 6.78
N ASP A 79 -12.34 26.92 7.91
CA ASP A 79 -11.70 26.86 9.22
C ASP A 79 -11.05 25.49 9.47
N PHE A 80 -11.71 24.41 9.05
CA PHE A 80 -11.11 23.07 9.06
C PHE A 80 -9.81 23.03 8.26
N ARG A 81 -9.81 23.54 7.02
CA ARG A 81 -8.61 23.55 6.16
C ARG A 81 -7.47 24.39 6.73
N LYS A 82 -7.78 25.47 7.45
CA LYS A 82 -6.76 26.34 8.10
C LYS A 82 -6.18 25.73 9.36
N ASN A 83 -7.02 25.04 10.13
CA ASN A 83 -6.65 24.39 11.38
C ASN A 83 -6.12 22.96 11.16
N GLN A 84 -6.08 22.48 9.92
CA GLN A 84 -5.49 21.18 9.61
C GLN A 84 -4.02 21.17 10.02
N PRO A 85 -3.57 20.20 10.82
CA PRO A 85 -2.15 20.00 11.05
C PRO A 85 -1.47 19.68 9.73
N LYS A 86 -0.18 20.04 9.61
CA LYS A 86 0.62 19.69 8.43
C LYS A 86 0.63 18.16 8.28
N SER A 87 0.30 17.67 7.08
CA SER A 87 0.35 16.24 6.78
C SER A 87 1.77 15.71 6.96
N GLN A 88 1.92 14.65 7.74
CA GLN A 88 3.20 13.95 7.94
C GLN A 88 3.45 12.86 6.90
N MET A 89 2.60 12.76 5.87
CA MET A 89 2.69 11.70 4.85
C MET A 89 4.05 11.70 4.16
N SER A 90 4.56 12.86 3.74
CA SER A 90 5.86 12.96 3.07
C SER A 90 7.02 12.60 3.99
N ALA A 91 6.96 13.01 5.26
CA ALA A 91 7.96 12.67 6.27
C ALA A 91 7.98 11.16 6.56
N ASN A 92 6.80 10.52 6.66
CA ASN A 92 6.68 9.08 6.87
C ASN A 92 7.17 8.28 5.66
N LEU A 93 6.78 8.70 4.45
CA LEU A 93 7.26 8.06 3.21
C LEU A 93 8.78 8.16 3.10
N LYS A 94 9.34 9.33 3.40
CA LYS A 94 10.78 9.53 3.46
C LYS A 94 11.41 8.59 4.49
N TYR A 95 10.85 8.48 5.69
CA TYR A 95 11.34 7.55 6.71
C TYR A 95 11.34 6.09 6.24
N PHE A 96 10.27 5.62 5.60
CA PHE A 96 10.18 4.23 5.14
C PHE A 96 11.05 3.92 3.92
N LEU A 97 11.23 4.89 3.03
CA LEU A 97 11.96 4.70 1.77
C LEU A 97 13.47 4.98 1.92
N ASP A 98 13.85 5.94 2.77
CA ASP A 98 15.26 6.29 2.97
C ASP A 98 16.01 5.24 3.81
N THR A 99 15.30 4.36 4.53
CA THR A 99 15.94 3.34 5.37
C THR A 99 16.52 2.20 4.54
N THR A 100 17.75 2.38 4.07
CA THR A 100 18.67 1.30 3.68
C THR A 100 19.48 0.77 4.87
N CYS A 101 18.99 0.94 6.11
CA CYS A 101 19.64 0.38 7.30
C CYS A 101 19.43 -1.14 7.32
N LYS A 102 20.23 -1.85 6.53
CA LYS A 102 20.34 -3.31 6.60
C LYS A 102 20.97 -3.64 7.95
N ALA A 103 20.34 -4.52 8.72
CA ALA A 103 20.93 -5.05 9.94
C ALA A 103 22.30 -5.68 9.62
N THR A 104 23.25 -5.56 10.55
CA THR A 104 24.56 -6.20 10.45
C THR A 104 24.37 -7.69 10.17
N ALA A 105 25.22 -8.27 9.30
CA ALA A 105 25.13 -9.68 8.92
C ALA A 105 25.09 -10.62 10.14
N SER A 106 25.80 -10.28 11.21
CA SER A 106 25.78 -11.02 12.48
C SER A 106 24.38 -11.10 13.10
N ASP A 107 23.65 -10.00 13.09
CA ASP A 107 22.34 -9.90 13.74
C ASP A 107 21.27 -10.58 12.88
N THR A 108 21.39 -10.46 11.55
CA THR A 108 20.55 -11.24 10.63
C THR A 108 20.76 -12.73 10.82
N MET A 109 22.01 -13.20 10.94
CA MET A 109 22.30 -14.61 11.19
C MET A 109 21.79 -15.09 12.56
N LYS A 110 21.87 -14.26 13.62
CA LYS A 110 21.28 -14.59 14.93
C LYS A 110 19.75 -14.77 14.82
N ILE A 111 19.08 -13.86 14.12
CA ILE A 111 17.62 -13.93 13.90
C ILE A 111 17.25 -15.19 13.11
N LEU A 112 17.99 -15.51 12.04
CA LEU A 112 17.76 -16.71 11.24
C LEU A 112 17.95 -17.99 12.08
N ASN A 113 19.02 -18.07 12.86
CA ASN A 113 19.29 -19.22 13.71
C ASN A 113 18.23 -19.40 14.81
N HIS A 114 17.75 -18.30 15.41
CA HIS A 114 16.68 -18.35 16.41
C HIS A 114 15.35 -18.83 15.82
N ASN A 115 15.05 -18.43 14.58
CA ASN A 115 13.81 -18.80 13.91
C ASN A 115 13.86 -20.18 13.23
N LYS A 116 15.05 -20.77 13.05
CA LYS A 116 15.23 -22.06 12.38
C LYS A 116 14.44 -23.17 13.08
N GLY A 117 13.54 -23.83 12.36
CA GLY A 117 12.73 -24.92 12.89
C GLY A 117 11.59 -24.52 13.84
N ARG A 118 11.32 -23.21 14.01
CA ARG A 118 10.16 -22.69 14.75
C ARG A 118 8.86 -23.05 14.04
N GLN A 119 8.85 -22.99 12.71
CA GLN A 119 7.78 -23.55 11.89
C GLN A 119 8.14 -24.97 11.45
N SER A 120 7.13 -25.85 11.36
CA SER A 120 7.33 -27.23 10.87
C SER A 120 7.92 -27.27 9.46
N ARG A 121 7.59 -26.27 8.63
CA ARG A 121 8.07 -26.12 7.25
C ARG A 121 9.56 -25.76 7.16
N ASP A 122 10.10 -25.14 8.20
CA ASP A 122 11.49 -24.65 8.26
C ASP A 122 12.41 -25.61 9.02
N ARG A 123 11.90 -26.77 9.44
CA ARG A 123 12.71 -27.80 10.07
C ARG A 123 13.51 -28.49 8.96
N PRO A 124 14.85 -28.56 9.08
CA PRO A 124 15.62 -29.37 8.15
C PRO A 124 15.21 -30.83 8.28
N ASP A 125 15.19 -31.55 7.17
CA ASP A 125 14.96 -32.98 7.18
C ASP A 125 16.02 -33.66 8.06
N LYS A 126 15.57 -34.56 8.92
CA LYS A 126 16.49 -35.33 9.76
C LYS A 126 17.35 -36.17 8.82
N PRO A 127 18.69 -36.18 9.00
CA PRO A 127 19.52 -37.07 8.21
C PRO A 127 19.01 -38.48 8.41
N VAL A 128 18.71 -39.16 7.31
CA VAL A 128 18.32 -40.57 7.33
C VAL A 128 19.49 -41.30 8.00
N LYS A 129 19.21 -41.96 9.13
CA LYS A 129 20.19 -42.85 9.75
C LYS A 129 20.48 -43.91 8.69
N GLN A 130 21.67 -43.85 8.10
CA GLN A 130 22.15 -44.95 7.29
C GLN A 130 22.11 -46.16 8.22
N THR A 131 21.30 -47.15 7.87
CA THR A 131 21.35 -48.47 8.51
C THR A 131 22.79 -48.91 8.37
N LYS A 132 23.49 -49.02 9.49
CA LYS A 132 24.78 -49.70 9.50
C LYS A 132 24.51 -51.09 8.95
N GLU A 133 25.27 -51.46 7.92
CA GLU A 133 25.31 -52.85 7.47
C GLU A 133 25.55 -53.74 8.69
N PRO A 134 24.95 -54.94 8.77
CA PRO A 134 25.15 -55.82 9.90
C PRO A 134 26.65 -56.07 10.07
N GLU A 135 27.25 -55.47 11.11
CA GLU A 135 28.64 -55.70 11.46
C GLU A 135 28.75 -57.20 11.79
N SER A 136 29.40 -57.97 10.91
CA SER A 136 29.70 -59.38 11.17
C SER A 136 30.51 -59.45 12.46
N VAL A 137 30.03 -60.24 13.42
CA VAL A 137 30.72 -60.44 14.70
C VAL A 137 32.08 -61.11 14.49
N PHE A 138 32.23 -61.85 13.39
CA PHE A 138 33.46 -62.53 13.03
C PHE A 138 34.26 -61.73 12.02
N THR A 139 35.55 -61.60 12.29
CA THR A 139 36.52 -61.10 11.31
C THR A 139 36.87 -62.22 10.32
N GLU A 140 37.23 -61.85 9.10
CA GLU A 140 37.64 -62.82 8.07
C GLU A 140 38.84 -63.66 8.54
N GLU A 141 39.73 -63.07 9.34
CA GLU A 141 40.89 -63.75 9.92
C GLU A 141 40.49 -64.85 10.91
N GLU A 142 39.50 -64.59 11.77
CA GLU A 142 38.93 -65.59 12.69
C GLU A 142 38.28 -66.75 11.93
N PHE A 143 37.61 -66.46 10.81
CA PHE A 143 37.00 -67.47 9.98
C PHE A 143 38.05 -68.39 9.33
N GLN A 144 39.18 -67.83 8.87
CA GLN A 144 40.28 -68.62 8.32
C GLN A 144 40.96 -69.51 9.37
N GLN A 145 41.11 -69.01 10.60
CA GLN A 145 41.64 -69.81 11.72
C GLN A 145 40.70 -70.98 12.04
N PHE A 146 39.39 -70.71 12.15
CA PHE A 146 38.37 -71.73 12.36
C PHE A 146 38.41 -72.82 11.27
N GLN A 147 38.54 -72.42 9.99
CA GLN A 147 38.66 -73.37 8.88
C GLN A 147 39.87 -74.28 9.02
N LYS A 148 41.04 -73.74 9.38
CA LYS A 148 42.26 -74.53 9.58
C LYS A 148 42.13 -75.48 10.77
N GLU A 149 41.51 -75.04 11.86
CA GLU A 149 41.35 -75.84 13.07
C GLU A 149 40.38 -77.01 12.85
N TYR A 150 39.25 -76.78 12.19
CA TYR A 150 38.21 -77.81 12.01
C TYR A 150 38.42 -78.69 10.77
N PHE A 151 38.90 -78.12 9.66
CA PHE A 151 39.03 -78.85 8.39
C PHE A 151 40.48 -79.14 8.01
N GLY A 152 41.46 -78.62 8.77
CA GLY A 152 42.89 -78.85 8.52
C GLY A 152 43.43 -78.21 7.24
N ARG A 153 42.62 -77.43 6.51
CA ARG A 153 42.93 -76.84 5.20
C ARG A 153 42.16 -75.55 4.98
N THR A 154 42.77 -74.60 4.27
CA THR A 154 42.13 -73.37 3.79
C THR A 154 41.45 -73.60 2.45
N VAL A 155 40.24 -73.05 2.25
CA VAL A 155 39.43 -73.30 1.04
C VAL A 155 40.06 -72.69 -0.23
N GLU A 156 40.97 -71.72 -0.07
CA GLU A 156 41.65 -71.05 -1.20
C GLU A 156 42.74 -71.90 -1.87
N ASP A 157 43.22 -72.97 -1.21
CA ASP A 157 44.29 -73.83 -1.74
C ASP A 157 43.80 -74.86 -2.78
N LYS A 158 42.51 -74.82 -3.14
CA LYS A 158 41.93 -75.63 -4.21
C LYS A 158 41.68 -74.76 -5.44
N LYS A 159 42.75 -74.40 -6.13
CA LYS A 159 42.68 -73.88 -7.50
C LYS A 159 43.74 -74.55 -8.36
#